data_AF-A0A7C4AJM2-F1
#
_entry.id   AF-A0A7C4AJM2-F1
#
_cell.length_a   1.000
_cell.length_b   1.000
_cell.length_c   1.000
_cell.angle_alpha   90.00
_cell.angle_beta   90.00
_cell.angle_gamma   90.00
#
_symmetry.space_group_name_H-M   'P 1'
#
loop_
_entity.id
_entity.type
_entity.pdbx_description
1 polymer ?
#
loop_
_entity_poly.entity_id
_entity_poly.type
_entity_poly.pdbx_seq_one_letter_code
_entity_poly.pdbx_strand_id
1 'polypeptide(L)'
;MKKKLLLFLLICMFFLIIFTSVYSEVITKEDCFYLKSLHYTARGMEYWYSKENGGIETLTNIPYSNLSCGKCHYKSCDTCHKTSEKDKSFYSAKAATNQDICLKCHARETLVMKINKEANQQDVHSTKNMRCKDCHTARDIHGDGIEYNSMKQTGAIDAKCEKCHKSIPQTISHKIHGDKLDCKACHERQVVTCYNCHMDTDIKEGKRVAIPLTGWLFLMNHEGKVTSANMQSFVVKGNKT
;
A
#
# COMPACT_ATOMS: atom_id res chain seq x y z
N MET A 1 -61.66 3.25 -29.63
CA MET A 1 -60.86 2.07 -29.20
C MET A 1 -59.35 2.31 -29.25
N LYS A 2 -58.78 2.80 -30.36
CA LYS A 2 -57.32 3.02 -30.52
C LYS A 2 -56.65 3.92 -29.46
N LYS A 3 -57.30 5.02 -29.02
CA LYS A 3 -56.76 5.93 -27.98
C LYS A 3 -56.69 5.30 -26.57
N LYS A 4 -57.66 4.47 -26.20
CA LYS A 4 -57.67 3.76 -24.90
C LYS A 4 -56.60 2.66 -24.86
N LEU A 5 -56.37 1.97 -25.97
CA LEU A 5 -55.30 0.98 -26.11
C LEU A 5 -53.91 1.61 -26.04
N LEU A 6 -53.72 2.79 -26.68
CA LEU A 6 -52.47 3.54 -26.62
C LEU A 6 -52.16 4.04 -25.20
N LEU A 7 -53.18 4.52 -24.48
CA LEU A 7 -53.03 4.96 -23.09
C LEU A 7 -52.70 3.79 -22.15
N PHE A 8 -53.33 2.64 -22.36
CA PHE A 8 -53.05 1.41 -21.59
C PHE A 8 -51.63 0.90 -21.84
N LEU A 9 -51.16 0.90 -23.10
CA LEU A 9 -49.78 0.55 -23.46
C LEU A 9 -48.75 1.51 -22.86
N LEU A 10 -49.03 2.81 -22.84
CA LEU A 10 -48.17 3.82 -22.20
C LEU A 10 -48.10 3.62 -20.68
N ILE A 11 -49.22 3.31 -20.02
CA ILE A 11 -49.26 3.01 -18.58
C ILE A 11 -48.51 1.71 -18.28
N CYS A 12 -48.66 0.66 -19.09
CA CYS A 12 -47.91 -0.58 -18.94
C CYS A 12 -46.40 -0.38 -19.15
N MET A 13 -45.97 0.43 -20.13
CA MET A 13 -44.56 0.79 -20.30
C MET A 13 -44.02 1.58 -19.10
N PHE A 14 -44.81 2.51 -18.57
CA PHE A 14 -44.41 3.30 -17.40
C PHE A 14 -44.26 2.42 -16.15
N PHE A 15 -45.17 1.47 -15.94
CA PHE A 15 -45.05 0.46 -14.87
C PHE A 15 -43.86 -0.49 -15.08
N LEU A 16 -43.56 -0.89 -16.33
CA LEU A 16 -42.36 -1.69 -16.63
C LEU A 16 -41.07 -0.93 -16.28
N ILE A 17 -41.00 0.36 -16.59
CA ILE A 17 -39.83 1.21 -16.31
C ILE A 17 -39.63 1.37 -14.79
N ILE A 18 -40.72 1.53 -14.02
CA ILE A 18 -40.67 1.64 -12.55
C ILE A 18 -40.21 0.32 -11.91
N PHE A 19 -40.60 -0.84 -12.45
CA PHE A 19 -40.19 -2.15 -11.92
C PHE A 19 -38.81 -2.62 -12.39
N THR A 20 -38.18 -1.94 -13.36
CA THR A 20 -36.81 -2.25 -13.81
C THR A 20 -35.72 -1.50 -13.06
N SER A 21 -36.01 -0.86 -11.93
CA SER A 21 -34.95 -0.41 -11.02
C SER A 21 -34.27 -1.64 -10.41
N VAL A 22 -33.29 -2.19 -11.14
CA VAL A 22 -32.37 -3.19 -10.64
C VAL A 22 -31.68 -2.58 -9.43
N TYR A 23 -32.12 -2.97 -8.23
CA TYR A 23 -31.44 -2.64 -6.99
C TYR A 23 -30.10 -3.39 -7.01
N SER A 24 -29.06 -2.73 -7.52
CA SER A 24 -27.70 -3.15 -7.26
C SER A 24 -27.35 -2.60 -5.89
N GLU A 25 -27.36 -3.43 -4.86
CA GLU A 25 -26.86 -3.04 -3.54
C GLU A 25 -25.39 -2.64 -3.66
N VAL A 26 -25.08 -1.40 -3.28
CA VAL A 26 -23.70 -0.92 -3.20
C VAL A 26 -23.11 -1.54 -1.94
N ILE A 27 -22.12 -2.42 -2.11
CA ILE A 27 -21.37 -2.98 -0.97
C ILE A 27 -20.67 -1.83 -0.24
N THR A 28 -21.03 -1.64 1.03
CA THR A 28 -20.47 -0.59 1.89
C THR A 28 -19.35 -1.15 2.77
N LYS A 29 -18.64 -0.26 3.47
CA LYS A 29 -17.56 -0.65 4.39
C LYS A 29 -18.07 -1.45 5.60
N GLU A 30 -19.36 -1.30 5.89
CA GLU A 30 -20.10 -2.02 6.91
C GLU A 30 -20.34 -3.48 6.48
N ASP A 31 -20.52 -3.71 5.17
CA ASP A 31 -20.74 -5.04 4.60
C ASP A 31 -19.45 -5.82 4.35
N CYS A 32 -18.33 -5.11 4.12
CA CYS A 32 -17.05 -5.72 3.79
C CYS A 32 -15.87 -4.97 4.43
N PHE A 33 -15.26 -5.58 5.45
CA PHE A 33 -14.14 -4.97 6.16
C PHE A 33 -12.89 -4.77 5.28
N TYR A 34 -12.74 -5.51 4.18
CA TYR A 34 -11.65 -5.29 3.23
C TYR A 34 -11.65 -3.87 2.66
N LEU A 35 -12.82 -3.25 2.54
CA LEU A 35 -12.97 -1.87 2.08
C LEU A 35 -12.40 -0.83 3.05
N LYS A 36 -12.05 -1.25 4.28
CA LYS A 36 -11.35 -0.46 5.30
C LYS A 36 -9.83 -0.70 5.30
N SER A 37 -9.34 -1.70 4.57
CA SER A 37 -7.92 -2.07 4.56
C SER A 37 -7.04 -1.02 3.88
N LEU A 38 -5.76 -1.01 4.26
CA LEU A 38 -4.76 -0.16 3.61
C LEU A 38 -4.53 -0.54 2.14
N HIS A 39 -4.73 -1.81 1.73
CA HIS A 39 -4.57 -2.20 0.32
C HIS A 39 -5.75 -1.75 -0.55
N TYR A 40 -6.96 -1.71 0.01
CA TYR A 40 -8.12 -1.19 -0.71
C TYR A 40 -8.08 0.34 -0.80
N THR A 41 -7.79 1.01 0.31
CA THR A 41 -7.90 2.47 0.43
C THR A 41 -6.64 3.22 0.03
N ALA A 42 -5.46 2.58 0.18
CA ALA A 42 -4.13 3.19 0.20
C ALA A 42 -4.01 4.49 1.01
N ARG A 43 -4.86 4.61 2.03
CA ARG A 43 -4.92 5.71 2.99
C ARG A 43 -3.56 6.05 3.61
N GLY A 44 -2.69 5.05 3.77
CA GLY A 44 -1.32 5.24 4.25
C GLY A 44 -0.50 6.23 3.43
N MET A 45 -0.61 6.19 2.11
CA MET A 45 0.13 7.11 1.23
C MET A 45 -0.52 8.49 1.19
N GLU A 46 -1.86 8.53 1.13
CA GLU A 46 -2.64 9.76 1.18
C GLU A 46 -2.37 10.54 2.47
N TYR A 47 -2.40 9.86 3.63
CA TYR A 47 -2.16 10.46 4.93
C TYR A 47 -0.82 11.20 4.99
N TRP A 48 0.28 10.56 4.59
CA TRP A 48 1.61 11.19 4.60
C TRP A 48 1.81 12.24 3.50
N TYR A 49 1.03 12.18 2.43
CA TYR A 49 1.08 13.18 1.36
C TYR A 49 0.29 14.45 1.72
N SER A 50 -0.81 14.30 2.45
CA SER A 50 -1.80 15.35 2.70
C SER A 50 -1.24 16.55 3.46
N LYS A 51 -1.71 17.73 3.09
CA LYS A 51 -1.25 19.01 3.67
C LYS A 51 -1.65 19.15 5.13
N GLU A 52 -2.78 18.55 5.51
CA GLU A 52 -3.28 18.52 6.89
C GLU A 52 -2.30 17.82 7.84
N ASN A 53 -1.47 16.91 7.31
CA ASN A 53 -0.44 16.20 8.06
C ASN A 53 0.98 16.74 7.79
N GLY A 54 1.10 17.93 7.19
CA GLY A 54 2.39 18.53 6.82
C GLY A 54 3.10 17.86 5.65
N GLY A 55 2.36 17.08 4.84
CA GLY A 55 2.88 16.36 3.69
C GLY A 55 3.18 17.25 2.48
N ILE A 56 3.65 16.63 1.40
CA ILE A 56 4.11 17.29 0.16
C ILE A 56 2.97 18.02 -0.58
N GLU A 57 1.70 17.74 -0.26
CA GLU A 57 0.58 18.54 -0.76
C GLU A 57 0.72 20.03 -0.40
N THR A 58 1.35 20.37 0.74
CA THR A 58 1.66 21.77 1.10
C THR A 58 2.47 22.51 0.03
N LEU A 59 3.35 21.79 -0.68
CA LEU A 59 4.23 22.34 -1.72
C LEU A 59 3.62 22.23 -3.11
N THR A 60 2.88 21.16 -3.36
CA THR A 60 2.34 20.82 -4.69
C THR A 60 0.97 21.45 -4.96
N ASN A 61 0.13 21.63 -3.92
CA ASN A 61 -1.28 22.01 -4.04
C ASN A 61 -2.09 21.09 -4.98
N ILE A 62 -1.68 19.84 -5.12
CA ILE A 62 -2.37 18.84 -5.92
C ILE A 62 -2.98 17.83 -4.95
N PRO A 63 -4.30 17.57 -4.99
CA PRO A 63 -4.89 16.52 -4.17
C PRO A 63 -4.32 15.14 -4.51
N TYR A 64 -4.16 14.26 -3.51
CA TYR A 64 -3.63 12.90 -3.72
C TYR A 64 -4.40 12.12 -4.80
N SER A 65 -5.73 12.31 -4.86
CA SER A 65 -6.61 11.68 -5.85
C SER A 65 -6.27 12.01 -7.30
N ASN A 66 -5.55 13.11 -7.54
CA ASN A 66 -5.19 13.59 -8.88
C ASN A 66 -3.79 13.11 -9.30
N LEU A 67 -3.06 12.43 -8.41
CA LEU A 67 -1.75 11.85 -8.70
C LEU A 67 -1.88 10.45 -9.29
N SER A 68 -0.92 10.05 -10.13
CA SER A 68 -0.91 8.68 -10.66
C SER A 68 -0.62 7.64 -9.56
N CYS A 69 -0.08 8.07 -8.42
CA CYS A 69 0.15 7.27 -7.22
C CYS A 69 -1.10 6.53 -6.74
N GLY A 70 -2.30 7.10 -6.94
CA GLY A 70 -3.57 6.47 -6.57
C GLY A 70 -3.94 5.22 -7.38
N LYS A 71 -3.21 4.94 -8.48
CA LYS A 71 -3.43 3.75 -9.31
C LYS A 71 -3.01 2.43 -8.65
N CYS A 72 -2.41 2.48 -7.46
CA CYS A 72 -2.09 1.32 -6.65
C CYS A 72 -3.26 0.83 -5.77
N HIS A 73 -4.42 1.49 -5.80
CA HIS A 73 -5.57 1.11 -4.98
C HIS A 73 -6.34 -0.02 -5.69
N TYR A 74 -6.20 -1.26 -5.21
CA TYR A 74 -6.81 -2.41 -5.88
C TYR A 74 -8.15 -2.76 -5.25
N LYS A 75 -9.21 -2.39 -5.98
CA LYS A 75 -10.61 -2.56 -5.57
C LYS A 75 -11.18 -3.95 -5.82
N SER A 76 -10.35 -4.93 -6.21
CA SER A 76 -10.79 -6.28 -6.59
C SER A 76 -9.83 -7.35 -6.10
N CYS A 77 -10.39 -8.53 -5.82
CA CYS A 77 -9.65 -9.75 -5.50
C CYS A 77 -8.80 -10.25 -6.68
N ASP A 78 -9.13 -9.84 -7.91
CA ASP A 78 -8.51 -10.33 -9.14
C ASP A 78 -7.00 -10.16 -9.18
N THR A 79 -6.51 -9.00 -8.73
CA THR A 79 -5.09 -8.66 -8.80
C THR A 79 -4.22 -9.71 -8.11
N CYS A 80 -4.71 -10.26 -7.00
CA CYS A 80 -3.94 -11.17 -6.15
C CYS A 80 -4.38 -12.62 -6.26
N HIS A 81 -5.68 -12.88 -6.38
CA HIS A 81 -6.23 -14.22 -6.28
C HIS A 81 -6.60 -14.84 -7.62
N LYS A 82 -6.78 -14.05 -8.69
CA LYS A 82 -7.26 -14.60 -9.97
C LYS A 82 -6.17 -15.47 -10.61
N THR A 83 -6.59 -16.67 -10.97
CA THR A 83 -5.87 -17.58 -11.85
C THR A 83 -6.84 -18.15 -12.88
N SER A 84 -6.35 -18.86 -13.88
CA SER A 84 -7.17 -19.39 -14.96
C SER A 84 -6.74 -20.81 -15.34
N GLU A 85 -7.71 -21.65 -15.67
CA GLU A 85 -7.52 -22.97 -16.25
C GLU A 85 -8.53 -23.17 -17.39
N LYS A 86 -8.05 -23.59 -18.58
CA LYS A 86 -8.90 -23.88 -19.76
C LYS A 86 -9.97 -22.79 -20.00
N ASP A 87 -9.50 -21.55 -20.11
CA ASP A 87 -10.29 -20.32 -20.32
C ASP A 87 -11.30 -19.95 -19.22
N LYS A 88 -11.29 -20.63 -18.07
CA LYS A 88 -12.11 -20.28 -16.91
C LYS A 88 -11.25 -19.63 -15.83
N SER A 89 -11.64 -18.43 -15.40
CA SER A 89 -11.00 -17.75 -14.26
C SER A 89 -11.63 -18.17 -12.94
N PHE A 90 -10.80 -18.30 -11.91
CA PHE A 90 -11.22 -18.58 -10.53
C PHE A 90 -10.25 -17.96 -9.53
N TYR A 91 -10.67 -17.88 -8.27
CA TYR A 91 -9.83 -17.38 -7.18
C TYR A 91 -9.08 -18.50 -6.46
N SER A 92 -7.81 -18.26 -6.16
CA SER A 92 -6.96 -19.19 -5.43
C SER A 92 -6.14 -18.47 -4.36
N ALA A 93 -6.24 -18.94 -3.12
CA ALA A 93 -5.38 -18.48 -2.04
C ALA A 93 -3.90 -18.84 -2.29
N LYS A 94 -3.64 -19.96 -2.99
CA LYS A 94 -2.29 -20.37 -3.40
C LYS A 94 -1.72 -19.43 -4.47
N ALA A 95 -2.54 -18.95 -5.41
CA ALA A 95 -2.08 -17.97 -6.39
C ALA A 95 -1.58 -16.68 -5.70
N ALA A 96 -2.31 -16.22 -4.68
CA ALA A 96 -1.95 -15.05 -3.89
C ALA A 96 -0.68 -15.20 -3.05
N THR A 97 -0.08 -16.39 -2.93
CA THR A 97 1.22 -16.56 -2.26
C THR A 97 2.41 -16.26 -3.15
N ASN A 98 2.19 -15.99 -4.45
CA ASN A 98 3.27 -15.59 -5.34
C ASN A 98 3.73 -14.16 -4.99
N GLN A 99 4.95 -14.05 -4.43
CA GLN A 99 5.54 -12.77 -4.04
C GLN A 99 5.63 -11.76 -5.21
N ASP A 100 5.73 -12.23 -6.45
CA ASP A 100 5.91 -11.35 -7.61
C ASP A 100 4.66 -10.48 -7.84
N ILE A 101 3.50 -10.92 -7.36
CA ILE A 101 2.27 -10.12 -7.35
C ILE A 101 2.46 -8.89 -6.44
N CYS A 102 3.01 -9.09 -5.24
CA CYS A 102 3.28 -8.02 -4.29
C CYS A 102 4.29 -7.01 -4.88
N LEU A 103 5.36 -7.53 -5.48
CA LEU A 103 6.47 -6.75 -6.04
C LEU A 103 6.10 -5.88 -7.25
N LYS A 104 4.97 -6.16 -7.93
CA LYS A 104 4.42 -5.26 -8.96
C LYS A 104 4.05 -3.88 -8.40
N CYS A 105 3.65 -3.83 -7.13
CA CYS A 105 3.19 -2.60 -6.47
C CYS A 105 4.21 -2.10 -5.45
N HIS A 106 4.88 -3.02 -4.74
CA HIS A 106 5.99 -2.73 -3.83
C HIS A 106 7.29 -2.50 -4.59
N ALA A 107 7.26 -1.63 -5.61
CA ALA A 107 8.39 -1.37 -6.52
C ALA A 107 9.66 -0.88 -5.80
N ARG A 108 9.51 -0.18 -4.67
CA ARG A 108 10.64 0.21 -3.82
C ARG A 108 11.37 -1.02 -3.27
N GLU A 109 10.63 -2.03 -2.82
CA GLU A 109 11.22 -3.28 -2.33
C GLU A 109 11.90 -4.05 -3.47
N THR A 110 11.26 -4.11 -4.65
CA THR A 110 11.88 -4.67 -5.85
C THR A 110 13.25 -4.04 -6.15
N LEU A 111 13.36 -2.71 -5.98
CA LEU A 111 14.60 -1.98 -6.17
C LEU A 111 15.64 -2.28 -5.06
N VAL A 112 15.22 -2.32 -3.79
CA VAL A 112 16.08 -2.72 -2.65
C VAL A 112 16.65 -4.12 -2.88
N MET A 113 15.81 -5.09 -3.24
CA MET A 113 16.21 -6.46 -3.53
C MET A 113 17.23 -6.55 -4.67
N LYS A 114 17.02 -5.78 -5.75
CA LYS A 114 17.95 -5.71 -6.88
C LYS A 114 19.31 -5.17 -6.45
N ILE A 115 19.33 -4.02 -5.78
CA ILE A 115 20.57 -3.35 -5.34
C ILE A 115 21.35 -4.24 -4.36
N ASN A 116 20.65 -4.82 -3.39
CA ASN A 116 21.27 -5.74 -2.44
C ASN A 116 21.83 -6.99 -3.13
N LYS A 117 21.15 -7.53 -4.15
CA LYS A 117 21.66 -8.68 -4.92
C LYS A 117 22.92 -8.31 -5.70
N GLU A 118 22.93 -7.18 -6.39
CA GLU A 118 24.10 -6.69 -7.15
C GLU A 118 25.31 -6.42 -6.24
N ALA A 119 25.07 -6.01 -5.00
CA ALA A 119 26.09 -5.80 -3.98
C ALA A 119 26.49 -7.06 -3.18
N ASN A 120 25.94 -8.24 -3.48
CA ASN A 120 26.10 -9.47 -2.67
C ASN A 120 25.70 -9.30 -1.18
N GLN A 121 24.68 -8.49 -0.91
CA GLN A 121 24.17 -8.12 0.42
C GLN A 121 22.68 -8.44 0.58
N GLN A 122 22.25 -9.57 0.02
CA GLN A 122 20.86 -10.01 0.05
C GLN A 122 20.32 -10.09 1.49
N ASP A 123 19.01 -9.85 1.63
CA ASP A 123 18.33 -9.94 2.92
C ASP A 123 18.43 -11.37 3.50
N VAL A 124 18.74 -11.45 4.78
CA VAL A 124 19.05 -12.72 5.48
C VAL A 124 17.83 -13.64 5.63
N HIS A 125 16.62 -13.09 5.56
CA HIS A 125 15.39 -13.89 5.58
C HIS A 125 15.12 -14.43 4.17
N SER A 126 15.34 -13.60 3.15
CA SER A 126 15.21 -13.97 1.74
C SER A 126 16.18 -15.09 1.35
N THR A 127 17.42 -15.07 1.83
CA THR A 127 18.39 -16.17 1.60
C THR A 127 17.99 -17.49 2.26
N LYS A 128 17.09 -17.44 3.25
CA LYS A 128 16.46 -18.61 3.88
C LYS A 128 15.12 -18.97 3.24
N ASN A 129 14.86 -18.49 2.02
CA ASN A 129 13.63 -18.70 1.26
C ASN A 129 12.36 -18.11 1.90
N MET A 130 12.48 -17.22 2.89
CA MET A 130 11.31 -16.51 3.41
C MET A 130 10.77 -15.54 2.36
N ARG A 131 9.44 -15.44 2.30
CA ARG A 131 8.65 -14.63 1.38
C ARG A 131 7.81 -13.62 2.16
N CYS A 132 7.21 -12.67 1.47
CA CYS A 132 6.44 -11.58 2.06
C CYS A 132 5.41 -12.08 3.11
N LYS A 133 4.68 -13.16 2.78
CA LYS A 133 3.63 -13.73 3.63
C LYS A 133 4.12 -14.48 4.87
N ASP A 134 5.41 -14.76 4.97
CA ASP A 134 5.99 -15.43 6.13
C ASP A 134 6.13 -14.44 7.30
N CYS A 135 6.14 -13.14 7.00
CA CYS A 135 6.11 -12.05 7.99
C CYS A 135 4.76 -11.31 7.98
N HIS A 136 4.18 -11.05 6.80
CA HIS A 136 2.90 -10.34 6.64
C HIS A 136 1.72 -11.30 6.63
N THR A 137 0.81 -11.15 7.60
CA THR A 137 -0.37 -12.00 7.72
C THR A 137 -1.45 -11.62 6.72
N ALA A 138 -2.43 -12.50 6.50
CA ALA A 138 -3.62 -12.15 5.73
C ALA A 138 -4.36 -10.92 6.30
N ARG A 139 -4.24 -10.67 7.62
CA ARG A 139 -4.78 -9.48 8.29
C ARG A 139 -4.07 -8.21 7.85
N ASP A 140 -2.75 -8.22 7.67
CA ASP A 140 -2.00 -7.06 7.16
C ASP A 140 -2.44 -6.65 5.75
N ILE A 141 -2.92 -7.62 4.98
CA ILE A 141 -3.31 -7.43 3.58
C ILE A 141 -4.78 -7.06 3.48
N HIS A 142 -5.67 -7.86 4.09
CA HIS A 142 -7.11 -7.69 4.00
C HIS A 142 -7.71 -6.75 5.05
N GLY A 143 -6.93 -6.31 6.04
CA GLY A 143 -7.40 -5.55 7.18
C GLY A 143 -8.10 -6.41 8.23
N ASP A 144 -8.54 -5.75 9.29
CA ASP A 144 -9.25 -6.32 10.45
C ASP A 144 -10.56 -5.57 10.76
N GLY A 145 -10.99 -4.68 9.87
CA GLY A 145 -12.16 -3.81 10.05
C GLY A 145 -11.88 -2.48 10.73
N ILE A 146 -10.64 -2.22 11.16
CA ILE A 146 -10.19 -0.91 11.62
C ILE A 146 -9.58 -0.14 10.43
N GLU A 147 -10.00 1.12 10.27
CA GLU A 147 -9.36 2.01 9.31
C GLU A 147 -8.10 2.62 9.92
N TYR A 148 -6.95 2.16 9.44
CA TYR A 148 -5.66 2.70 9.83
C TYR A 148 -5.26 3.87 8.92
N ASN A 149 -4.68 4.92 9.51
CA ASN A 149 -4.13 6.06 8.78
C ASN A 149 -2.84 5.69 8.05
N SER A 150 -2.07 4.71 8.55
CA SER A 150 -0.81 4.30 7.95
C SER A 150 -0.36 2.92 8.41
N MET A 151 0.52 2.26 7.63
CA MET A 151 1.22 1.05 8.05
C MET A 151 2.12 1.26 9.29
N LYS A 152 2.47 2.50 9.63
CA LYS A 152 3.23 2.85 10.85
C LYS A 152 2.33 3.03 12.08
N GLN A 153 1.01 3.05 11.93
CA GLN A 153 0.10 3.15 13.07
C GLN A 153 0.14 1.85 13.88
N THR A 154 0.21 1.97 15.21
CA THR A 154 0.19 0.83 16.11
C THR A 154 -1.01 -0.07 15.85
N GLY A 155 -0.76 -1.36 15.63
CA GLY A 155 -1.79 -2.36 15.31
C GLY A 155 -2.00 -2.62 13.82
N ALA A 156 -1.61 -1.70 12.93
CA ALA A 156 -1.88 -1.81 11.50
C ALA A 156 -1.19 -3.02 10.83
N ILE A 157 -0.02 -3.41 11.34
CA ILE A 157 0.82 -4.48 10.78
C ILE A 157 1.21 -5.48 11.88
N ASP A 158 1.11 -6.76 11.54
CA ASP A 158 1.43 -7.92 12.37
C ASP A 158 2.91 -8.27 12.34
N ALA A 159 3.60 -7.97 11.24
CA ALA A 159 5.01 -8.29 11.06
C ALA A 159 5.86 -7.64 12.16
N LYS A 160 6.43 -8.47 13.04
CA LYS A 160 7.26 -8.06 14.18
C LYS A 160 8.41 -9.05 14.36
N CYS A 161 9.61 -8.54 14.62
CA CYS A 161 10.82 -9.34 14.76
C CYS A 161 10.67 -10.38 15.89
N GLU A 162 10.04 -9.96 16.99
CA GLU A 162 9.86 -10.70 18.23
C GLU A 162 8.94 -11.92 18.09
N LYS A 163 8.14 -12.02 17.01
CA LYS A 163 7.33 -13.22 16.74
C LYS A 163 8.20 -14.45 16.49
N CYS A 164 9.38 -14.28 15.89
CA CYS A 164 10.35 -15.34 15.63
C CYS A 164 11.59 -15.22 16.53
N HIS A 165 12.06 -14.01 16.79
CA HIS A 165 13.24 -13.72 17.61
C HIS A 165 12.89 -13.57 19.10
N LYS A 166 12.44 -14.66 19.73
CA LYS A 166 12.04 -14.66 21.15
C LYS A 166 13.20 -14.51 22.14
N SER A 167 14.41 -14.85 21.71
CA SER A 167 15.64 -14.71 22.50
C SER A 167 16.64 -13.90 21.69
N ILE A 168 16.90 -12.66 22.13
CA ILE A 168 17.84 -11.75 21.49
C ILE A 168 19.18 -11.83 22.24
N PRO A 169 20.30 -12.10 21.55
CA PRO A 169 21.62 -12.10 22.18
C PRO A 169 21.90 -10.76 22.86
N GLN A 170 22.25 -10.79 24.14
CA GLN A 170 22.55 -9.57 24.91
C GLN A 170 23.95 -9.05 24.57
N THR A 171 24.03 -8.15 23.59
CA THR A 171 25.26 -7.46 23.20
C THR A 171 25.43 -6.16 23.99
N ILE A 172 26.63 -5.56 23.93
CA ILE A 172 26.86 -4.22 24.50
C ILE A 172 25.87 -3.20 23.92
N SER A 173 25.63 -3.25 22.60
CA SER A 173 24.66 -2.37 21.94
C SER A 173 23.24 -2.57 22.46
N HIS A 174 22.77 -3.80 22.67
CA HIS A 174 21.45 -4.05 23.25
C HIS A 174 21.34 -3.50 24.68
N LYS A 175 22.41 -3.61 25.48
CA LYS A 175 22.43 -3.07 26.86
C LYS A 175 22.39 -1.54 26.90
N ILE A 176 23.16 -0.87 26.04
CA ILE A 176 23.22 0.61 26.02
C ILE A 176 21.92 1.21 25.49
N HIS A 177 21.37 0.64 24.43
CA HIS A 177 20.19 1.20 23.76
C HIS A 177 18.88 0.75 24.41
N GLY A 178 18.84 -0.46 24.98
CA GLY A 178 17.65 -1.02 25.61
C GLY A 178 16.42 -0.88 24.71
N ASP A 179 15.32 -0.37 25.28
CA ASP A 179 14.05 -0.19 24.57
C ASP A 179 13.95 1.10 23.74
N LYS A 180 15.03 1.89 23.62
CA LYS A 180 15.00 3.19 22.90
C LYS A 180 15.03 3.04 21.38
N LEU A 181 15.48 1.90 20.86
CA LEU A 181 15.55 1.62 19.42
C LEU A 181 14.58 0.51 19.06
N ASP A 182 13.90 0.68 17.93
CA ASP A 182 13.24 -0.41 17.21
C ASP A 182 14.31 -1.27 16.51
N CYS A 183 14.06 -2.59 16.35
CA CYS A 183 15.06 -3.50 15.78
C CYS A 183 15.58 -3.03 14.41
N LYS A 184 14.70 -2.41 13.61
CA LYS A 184 15.00 -1.93 12.25
C LYS A 184 16.01 -0.78 12.25
N ALA A 185 16.15 -0.04 13.34
CA ALA A 185 17.12 1.04 13.43
C ALA A 185 18.57 0.56 13.28
N CYS A 186 18.85 -0.72 13.59
CA CYS A 186 20.19 -1.32 13.46
C CYS A 186 20.24 -2.52 12.54
N HIS A 187 19.15 -3.30 12.45
CA HIS A 187 19.12 -4.56 11.69
C HIS A 187 18.55 -4.42 10.27
N GLU A 188 18.04 -3.25 9.90
CA GLU A 188 17.72 -2.95 8.51
C GLU A 188 18.93 -2.32 7.82
N ARG A 189 19.38 -2.90 6.70
CA ARG A 189 20.55 -2.38 5.99
C ARG A 189 20.27 -1.02 5.34
N GLN A 190 19.13 -0.91 4.66
CA GLN A 190 18.72 0.31 3.99
C GLN A 190 17.23 0.27 3.64
N VAL A 191 16.60 1.44 3.72
CA VAL A 191 15.33 1.73 3.04
C VAL A 191 15.66 2.67 1.90
N VAL A 192 15.58 2.20 0.65
CA VAL A 192 15.92 3.04 -0.50
C VAL A 192 15.09 4.32 -0.48
N THR A 193 15.80 5.43 -0.48
CA THR A 193 15.29 6.80 -0.51
C THR A 193 15.30 7.27 -1.95
N CYS A 194 14.33 8.08 -2.34
CA CYS A 194 14.27 8.62 -3.70
C CYS A 194 14.62 10.10 -3.68
N TYR A 195 15.74 10.47 -4.29
CA TYR A 195 16.08 11.87 -4.53
C TYR A 195 15.33 12.41 -5.74
N ASN A 196 14.78 13.62 -5.60
CA ASN A 196 13.96 14.29 -6.59
C ASN A 196 12.90 13.32 -7.15
N CYS A 197 12.08 12.81 -6.23
CA CYS A 197 11.07 11.81 -6.50
C CYS A 197 10.24 12.22 -7.71
N HIS A 198 9.69 11.21 -8.38
CA HIS A 198 9.08 11.27 -9.69
C HIS A 198 7.91 12.24 -9.86
N MET A 199 7.54 13.04 -8.86
CA MET A 199 6.43 13.99 -8.88
C MET A 199 6.38 14.82 -10.17
N ASP A 200 7.50 15.40 -10.59
CA ASP A 200 7.56 16.26 -11.76
C ASP A 200 7.30 15.50 -13.07
N THR A 201 7.84 14.28 -13.19
CA THR A 201 7.64 13.40 -14.35
C THR A 201 6.26 12.72 -14.29
N ASP A 202 5.71 12.51 -13.10
CA ASP A 202 4.40 11.93 -12.88
C ASP A 202 3.30 12.91 -13.28
N ILE A 203 3.41 14.16 -12.83
CA ILE A 203 2.45 15.23 -13.12
C ILE A 203 2.47 15.58 -14.61
N LYS A 204 3.66 15.67 -15.23
CA LYS A 204 3.78 16.12 -16.63
C LYS A 204 3.61 15.00 -17.65
N GLU A 205 4.10 13.80 -17.35
CA GLU A 205 4.22 12.70 -18.31
C GLU A 205 3.53 11.40 -17.85
N GLY A 206 3.02 11.36 -16.61
CA GLY A 206 2.51 10.12 -16.02
C GLY A 206 3.59 9.05 -15.79
N LYS A 207 4.87 9.45 -15.71
CA LYS A 207 6.00 8.54 -15.55
C LYS A 207 6.59 8.65 -14.15
N ARG A 208 7.01 7.51 -13.60
CA ARG A 208 7.58 7.43 -12.24
C ARG A 208 9.12 7.33 -12.26
N VAL A 209 9.81 8.37 -12.73
CA VAL A 209 11.29 8.40 -12.78
C VAL A 209 11.88 8.86 -11.45
N ALA A 210 12.67 8.02 -10.79
CA ALA A 210 13.29 8.34 -9.50
C ALA A 210 14.79 8.01 -9.51
N ILE A 211 15.57 8.79 -8.77
CA ILE A 211 16.99 8.52 -8.52
C ILE A 211 17.11 7.85 -7.15
N PRO A 212 17.46 6.55 -7.07
CA PRO A 212 17.64 5.90 -5.78
C PRO A 212 18.89 6.40 -5.08
N LEU A 213 18.75 6.74 -3.80
CA LEU A 213 19.84 6.92 -2.86
C LEU A 213 19.94 5.68 -1.98
N THR A 214 21.12 5.08 -1.96
CA THR A 214 21.42 3.81 -1.28
C THR A 214 22.67 3.92 -0.43
N GLY A 215 22.86 2.94 0.48
CA GLY A 215 24.00 2.92 1.40
C GLY A 215 23.80 3.79 2.66
N TRP A 216 22.61 4.34 2.86
CA TRP A 216 22.23 5.11 4.04
C TRP A 216 20.92 4.57 4.62
N LEU A 217 20.80 4.61 5.95
CA LEU A 217 19.56 4.34 6.67
C LEU A 217 19.11 5.63 7.35
N PHE A 218 17.97 6.19 6.94
CA PHE A 218 17.38 7.31 7.67
C PHE A 218 16.72 6.77 8.93
N LEU A 219 16.85 7.52 10.01
CA LEU A 219 16.25 7.21 11.29
C LEU A 219 15.23 8.29 11.66
N MET A 220 14.14 7.89 12.28
CA MET A 220 13.11 8.80 12.81
C MET A 220 12.70 8.39 14.22
N ASN A 221 12.27 9.37 15.01
CA ASN A 221 11.56 9.10 16.25
C ASN A 221 10.10 8.74 15.92
N HIS A 222 9.63 7.62 16.44
CA HIS A 222 8.27 7.11 16.28
C HIS A 222 7.85 6.36 17.54
N GLU A 223 6.72 6.74 18.15
CA GLU A 223 6.18 6.08 19.36
C GLU A 223 7.22 5.91 20.49
N GLY A 224 8.03 6.95 20.73
CA GLY A 224 9.06 6.95 21.78
C GLY A 224 10.31 6.10 21.49
N LYS A 225 10.43 5.52 20.29
CA LYS A 225 11.62 4.79 19.83
C LYS A 225 12.20 5.40 18.56
N VAL A 226 13.48 5.16 18.30
CA VAL A 226 14.08 5.42 17.00
C VAL A 226 13.87 4.20 16.09
N THR A 227 13.37 4.40 14.88
CA THR A 227 13.16 3.34 13.88
C THR A 227 13.66 3.80 12.50
N SER A 228 13.70 2.87 11.54
CA SER A 228 14.03 3.19 10.16
C SER A 228 12.95 4.05 9.48
N ALA A 229 13.45 4.91 8.60
CA ALA A 229 12.68 5.81 7.78
C ALA A 229 13.24 5.81 6.35
N ASN A 230 12.48 6.39 5.45
CA ASN A 230 13.01 6.89 4.19
C ASN A 230 12.79 8.39 4.10
N MET A 231 13.51 9.01 3.19
CA MET A 231 13.25 10.37 2.78
C MET A 231 12.80 10.37 1.32
N GLN A 232 11.95 11.34 0.98
CA GLN A 232 11.60 11.64 -0.40
C GLN A 232 11.82 13.13 -0.56
N SER A 233 12.67 13.52 -1.51
CA SER A 233 12.84 14.93 -1.85
C SER A 233 12.11 15.27 -3.13
N PHE A 234 11.72 16.52 -3.29
CA PHE A 234 11.07 17.04 -4.47
C PHE A 234 11.60 18.45 -4.76
N VAL A 235 11.86 18.74 -6.04
CA VAL A 235 12.25 20.08 -6.47
C VAL A 235 11.00 20.85 -6.90
N VAL A 236 10.63 21.85 -6.11
CA VAL A 236 9.60 22.83 -6.47
C VAL A 236 10.18 23.95 -7.31
N LYS A 237 9.42 24.43 -8.30
CA LYS A 237 9.76 25.66 -9.04
C LYS A 237 9.52 26.90 -8.16
N GLY A 238 10.52 27.79 -8.13
CA GLY A 238 10.51 29.03 -7.36
C GLY A 238 10.99 28.83 -5.91
N ASN A 239 11.23 29.94 -5.19
CA ASN A 239 11.59 29.88 -3.77
C ASN A 239 10.33 29.68 -2.93
N LYS A 240 9.90 28.43 -2.77
CA LYS A 240 8.69 28.02 -2.04
C LYS A 240 8.97 27.29 -0.73
N THR A 241 10.22 27.36 -0.26
CA THR A 241 10.69 26.90 1.06
C THR A 241 10.72 28.07 2.02
#